data_AF-A0A2E1MNQ2-F1
#
_entry.id   AF-A0A2E1MNQ2-F1
#
_cell.length_a   1.000
_cell.length_b   1.000
_cell.length_c   1.000
_cell.angle_alpha   90.00
_cell.angle_beta   90.00
_cell.angle_gamma   90.00
#
_symmetry.space_group_name_H-M   'P 1'
#
loop_
_entity.id
_entity.type
_entity.pdbx_description
1 polymer ?
#
loop_
_entity_poly.entity_id
_entity_poly.type
_entity_poly.pdbx_seq_one_letter_code
_entity_poly.pdbx_strand_id
1 'polypeptide(L)'
;STKGFASIEYSLIGFQKSDLTKIDVLINNNKIDALSMIVHKSFSTSKAREIAKNLQKLIPRQMFDIPIQVALGAKIISRETVKAYRKNVTAKLYGGDVTRKMKLLEKQKQGKKKMKQLGKVSIPQDAFLNYFSSDE
;
A
#
# COMPACT_ATOMS: atom_id res chain seq x y z
N SER A 1 -11.64 -16.72 -25.41
CA SER A 1 -10.79 -17.83 -25.88
C SER A 1 -11.54 -19.00 -26.51
N THR A 2 -12.79 -19.32 -26.17
CA THR A 2 -13.50 -20.45 -26.84
C THR A 2 -14.89 -20.08 -27.35
N LYS A 3 -15.27 -18.80 -27.29
CA LYS A 3 -16.60 -18.29 -27.69
C LYS A 3 -17.78 -19.10 -27.09
N GLY A 4 -17.57 -19.76 -25.95
CA GLY A 4 -18.57 -20.58 -25.26
C GLY A 4 -18.57 -22.08 -25.60
N PHE A 5 -17.69 -22.55 -26.49
CA PHE A 5 -17.70 -23.95 -26.95
C PHE A 5 -16.88 -24.93 -26.09
N ALA A 6 -16.05 -24.46 -25.15
CA ALA A 6 -15.31 -25.36 -24.27
C ALA A 6 -16.00 -25.49 -22.91
N SER A 7 -16.21 -26.73 -22.49
CA SER A 7 -16.58 -27.10 -21.13
C SER A 7 -15.34 -27.52 -20.34
N ILE A 8 -15.29 -27.17 -19.06
CA ILE A 8 -14.25 -27.60 -18.12
C ILE A 8 -14.96 -28.36 -16.99
N GLU A 9 -14.49 -29.58 -16.74
CA GLU A 9 -14.84 -30.36 -15.57
C GLU A 9 -13.57 -30.61 -14.76
N TYR A 10 -13.64 -30.43 -13.44
CA TYR A 10 -12.51 -30.68 -12.56
C TYR A 10 -12.97 -31.51 -11.37
N SER A 11 -12.10 -32.41 -10.93
CA SER A 11 -12.27 -33.21 -9.72
C SER A 11 -11.00 -33.14 -8.88
N LEU A 12 -11.14 -33.30 -7.56
CA LEU A 12 -10.01 -33.23 -6.66
C LEU A 12 -9.22 -34.54 -6.73
N ILE A 13 -8.04 -34.50 -7.34
CA ILE A 13 -7.19 -35.68 -7.57
C ILE A 13 -6.15 -35.93 -6.45
N GLY A 14 -5.99 -35.00 -5.52
CA GLY A 14 -5.07 -35.10 -4.38
C GLY A 14 -4.14 -33.88 -4.23
N PHE A 15 -3.28 -33.92 -3.20
CA PHE A 15 -2.34 -32.84 -2.90
C PHE A 15 -0.97 -33.10 -3.52
N GLN A 16 -0.36 -32.03 -4.04
CA GLN A 16 0.99 -32.08 -4.61
C GLN A 16 1.90 -31.03 -3.94
N LYS A 17 3.19 -31.36 -3.86
CA LYS A 17 4.20 -30.44 -3.34
C LYS A 17 4.42 -29.31 -4.35
N SER A 18 4.40 -28.07 -3.87
CA SER A 18 4.60 -26.86 -4.68
C SER A 18 5.48 -25.85 -3.94
N ASP A 19 6.18 -24.96 -4.67
CA ASP A 19 7.03 -23.93 -4.09
C ASP A 19 6.20 -22.67 -3.76
N LEU A 20 5.60 -22.70 -2.57
CA LEU A 20 4.71 -21.66 -2.08
C LEU A 20 5.42 -20.73 -1.11
N THR A 21 5.11 -19.44 -1.23
CA THR A 21 5.65 -18.38 -0.36
C THR A 21 4.53 -17.54 0.21
N LYS A 22 4.63 -17.18 1.50
CA LYS A 22 3.68 -16.30 2.17
C LYS A 22 4.08 -14.85 1.98
N ILE A 23 3.19 -14.08 1.36
CA ILE A 23 3.28 -12.63 1.21
C ILE A 23 2.57 -11.99 2.40
N ASP A 24 3.30 -11.11 3.08
CA ASP A 24 2.80 -10.29 4.18
C ASP A 24 2.69 -8.82 3.73
N VAL A 25 1.62 -8.13 4.14
CA VAL A 25 1.40 -6.71 3.86
C VAL A 25 1.59 -5.91 5.14
N LEU A 26 2.39 -4.84 5.06
CA LEU A 26 2.64 -3.90 6.15
C LEU A 26 2.20 -2.50 5.75
N ILE A 27 1.38 -1.86 6.58
CA ILE A 27 0.93 -0.48 6.38
C ILE A 27 1.43 0.35 7.57
N ASN A 28 2.21 1.38 7.28
CA ASN A 28 2.89 2.19 8.30
C ASN A 28 3.68 1.33 9.31
N ASN A 29 4.40 0.32 8.82
CA ASN A 29 5.14 -0.70 9.59
C ASN A 29 4.29 -1.65 10.45
N ASN A 30 2.96 -1.54 10.40
CA ASN A 30 2.07 -2.48 11.07
C ASN A 30 1.68 -3.59 10.10
N LYS A 31 1.96 -4.83 10.48
CA LYS A 31 1.55 -6.01 9.70
C LYS A 31 0.04 -6.20 9.82
N ILE A 32 -0.61 -6.47 8.68
CA ILE A 32 -2.04 -6.73 8.61
C ILE A 32 -2.24 -8.14 8.07
N ASP A 33 -2.51 -9.07 8.97
CA ASP A 33 -2.64 -10.49 8.63
C ASP A 33 -3.78 -10.76 7.66
N ALA A 34 -4.85 -9.98 7.73
CA ALA A 34 -6.02 -10.09 6.85
C ALA A 34 -5.71 -9.86 5.35
N LEU A 35 -4.59 -9.20 5.03
CA LEU A 35 -4.14 -8.97 3.64
C LEU A 35 -3.04 -9.93 3.21
N SER A 36 -2.64 -10.86 4.08
CA SER A 36 -1.56 -11.81 3.79
C SER A 36 -2.09 -12.95 2.93
N MET A 37 -1.29 -13.40 1.96
CA MET A 37 -1.69 -14.44 1.01
C MET A 37 -0.54 -15.40 0.69
N ILE A 38 -0.88 -16.63 0.29
CA ILE A 38 0.10 -17.63 -0.15
C ILE A 38 0.09 -17.63 -1.68
N VAL A 39 1.27 -17.44 -2.27
CA VAL A 39 1.45 -17.38 -3.73
C VAL A 39 2.65 -18.24 -4.11
N HIS A 40 2.58 -18.85 -5.30
CA HIS A 40 3.73 -19.56 -5.86
C HIS A 40 4.92 -18.60 -6.08
N LYS A 41 6.13 -19.07 -5.74
CA LYS A 41 7.33 -18.24 -5.67
C LYS A 41 7.64 -17.50 -6.99
N SER A 42 7.38 -18.12 -8.14
CA SER A 42 7.61 -17.53 -9.47
C SER A 42 6.82 -16.23 -9.69
N PHE A 43 5.62 -16.11 -9.12
CA PHE A 43 4.73 -14.95 -9.32
C PHE A 43 4.77 -13.95 -8.16
N SER A 44 5.43 -14.31 -7.04
CA SER A 44 5.45 -13.54 -5.80
C SER A 44 5.84 -12.06 -5.99
N THR A 45 6.88 -11.77 -6.77
CA THR A 45 7.36 -10.40 -7.01
C THR A 45 6.36 -9.56 -7.82
N SER A 46 5.75 -10.16 -8.85
CA SER A 46 4.76 -9.46 -9.69
C SER A 46 3.53 -9.13 -8.86
N LYS A 47 2.99 -10.14 -8.16
CA LYS A 47 1.82 -9.96 -7.31
C LYS A 47 2.09 -8.96 -6.18
N ALA A 48 3.27 -8.99 -5.56
CA ALA A 48 3.65 -8.01 -4.53
C ALA A 48 3.64 -6.54 -5.02
N ARG A 49 4.03 -6.30 -6.28
CA ARG A 49 3.95 -4.96 -6.89
C ARG A 49 2.51 -4.54 -7.15
N GLU A 50 1.71 -5.45 -7.67
CA GLU A 50 0.29 -5.25 -7.93
C GLU A 50 -0.47 -4.90 -6.64
N ILE A 51 -0.28 -5.69 -5.58
CA ILE A 51 -0.88 -5.47 -4.25
C ILE A 51 -0.53 -4.07 -3.73
N ALA A 52 0.76 -3.71 -3.73
CA ALA A 52 1.22 -2.42 -3.24
C ALA A 52 0.59 -1.25 -4.02
N LYS A 53 0.48 -1.37 -5.34
CA LYS A 53 -0.10 -0.36 -6.23
C LYS A 53 -1.62 -0.23 -6.05
N ASN A 54 -2.33 -1.35 -5.88
CA ASN A 54 -3.78 -1.35 -5.66
C ASN A 54 -4.12 -0.72 -4.31
N LEU A 55 -3.40 -1.12 -3.25
CA LEU A 55 -3.57 -0.52 -1.91
C LEU A 55 -3.25 0.98 -1.89
N GLN A 56 -2.26 1.44 -2.67
CA GLN A 56 -1.97 2.87 -2.78
C GLN A 56 -3.14 3.68 -3.36
N LYS A 57 -3.92 3.09 -4.27
CA LYS A 57 -5.11 3.74 -4.86
C LYS A 57 -6.31 3.75 -3.90
N LEU A 58 -6.47 2.68 -3.13
CA LEU A 58 -7.61 2.49 -2.23
C LEU A 58 -7.47 3.26 -0.92
N ILE A 59 -6.24 3.41 -0.41
CA ILE A 59 -6.00 4.08 0.86
C ILE A 59 -6.09 5.60 0.66
N PRO A 60 -6.97 6.30 1.40
CA PRO A 60 -7.09 7.74 1.29
C PRO A 60 -5.81 8.44 1.78
N ARG A 61 -5.49 9.55 1.13
CA ARG A 61 -4.35 10.38 1.53
C ARG A 61 -4.58 10.96 2.92
N GLN A 62 -3.50 11.14 3.67
CA GLN A 62 -3.52 11.76 5.00
C GLN A 62 -2.55 12.94 5.06
N MET A 63 -2.44 13.63 6.21
CA MET A 63 -1.53 14.76 6.37
C MET A 63 -0.04 14.35 6.46
N PHE A 64 0.25 13.06 6.54
CA PHE A 64 1.59 12.47 6.52
C PHE A 64 1.68 11.36 5.47
N ASP A 65 2.91 10.99 5.11
CA ASP A 65 3.16 9.94 4.12
C ASP A 65 2.94 8.56 4.75
N ILE A 66 2.12 7.74 4.10
CA ILE A 66 1.82 6.37 4.55
C ILE A 66 2.62 5.39 3.68
N PRO A 67 3.64 4.71 4.24
CA PRO A 67 4.34 3.67 3.52
C PRO A 67 3.49 2.39 3.51
N ILE A 68 3.32 1.81 2.33
CA ILE A 68 2.74 0.49 2.12
C ILE A 68 3.87 -0.40 1.67
N GLN A 69 4.09 -1.50 2.37
CA GLN A 69 5.19 -2.43 2.11
C GLN A 69 4.62 -3.84 1.97
N VAL A 70 5.23 -4.60 1.08
CA VAL A 70 4.91 -6.01 0.89
C VAL A 70 6.20 -6.80 1.10
N ALA A 71 6.13 -7.79 1.98
CA ALA A 71 7.28 -8.57 2.43
C ALA A 71 7.07 -10.06 2.18
N LEU A 72 8.16 -10.78 1.89
CA LEU A 72 8.24 -12.22 2.05
C LEU A 72 9.09 -12.49 3.29
N GLY A 73 8.45 -12.89 4.39
CA GLY A 73 9.11 -13.03 5.68
C GLY A 73 9.75 -11.71 6.13
N ALA A 74 11.07 -11.69 6.31
CA ALA A 74 11.83 -10.51 6.74
C ALA A 74 12.18 -9.54 5.59
N LYS A 75 12.08 -9.97 4.32
CA LYS A 75 12.53 -9.17 3.17
C LYS A 75 11.38 -8.38 2.56
N ILE A 76 11.51 -7.06 2.51
CA ILE A 76 10.59 -6.18 1.77
C ILE A 76 10.92 -6.28 0.27
N ILE A 77 9.91 -6.59 -0.55
CA ILE A 77 10.07 -6.79 -2.00
C ILE A 77 9.46 -5.64 -2.79
N SER A 78 8.33 -5.12 -2.32
CA SER A 78 7.66 -3.98 -2.92
C SER A 78 7.37 -2.93 -1.86
N ARG A 79 7.47 -1.67 -2.25
CA ARG A 79 7.14 -0.52 -1.41
C ARG A 79 6.49 0.55 -2.25
N GLU A 80 5.29 0.93 -1.86
CA GLU A 80 4.59 2.11 -2.37
C GLU A 80 4.37 3.12 -1.24
N THR A 81 4.07 4.36 -1.60
CA THR A 81 3.79 5.40 -0.58
C THR A 81 2.61 6.25 -1.01
N VAL A 82 1.60 6.32 -0.15
CA VAL A 82 0.50 7.27 -0.30
C VAL A 82 1.00 8.63 0.14
N LYS A 83 1.03 9.58 -0.80
CA LYS A 83 1.59 10.91 -0.56
C LYS A 83 0.70 11.71 0.39
N ALA A 84 1.34 12.40 1.31
CA ALA A 84 0.66 13.32 2.20
C ALA A 84 -0.04 14.45 1.46
N TYR A 85 -1.14 14.96 2.01
CA TYR A 85 -1.63 16.30 1.68
C TYR A 85 -0.60 17.35 2.07
N ARG A 86 -0.48 18.42 1.28
CA ARG A 86 0.43 19.53 1.56
C ARG A 86 -0.29 20.84 1.32
N LYS A 87 -0.44 21.63 2.38
CA LYS A 87 -0.85 23.02 2.27
C LYS A 87 0.32 23.85 1.72
N ASN A 88 0.04 24.75 0.78
CA ASN A 88 0.99 25.77 0.35
C ASN A 88 1.13 26.83 1.46
N VAL A 89 2.07 26.62 2.39
CA VAL A 89 2.30 27.52 3.53
C VAL A 89 2.94 28.85 3.12
N THR A 90 3.56 28.90 1.94
CA THR A 90 4.29 30.07 1.45
C THR A 90 3.44 31.00 0.60
N ALA A 91 2.18 30.66 0.32
CA ALA A 91 1.32 31.41 -0.62
C ALA A 91 1.11 32.88 -0.24
N LYS A 92 1.15 33.24 1.05
CA LYS A 92 0.97 34.62 1.53
C LYS A 92 2.29 35.40 1.66
N LEU A 93 3.43 34.78 1.37
CA LEU A 93 4.73 35.47 1.45
C LEU A 93 4.89 36.34 0.20
N TYR A 94 4.93 37.65 0.40
CA TYR A 94 5.27 38.63 -0.62
C TYR A 94 6.71 39.09 -0.34
N GLY A 95 7.70 38.51 -1.04
CA GLY A 95 9.10 38.92 -0.91
C GLY A 95 10.13 37.79 -0.99
N GLY A 96 11.41 38.17 -1.05
CA GLY A 96 12.56 37.28 -1.18
C GLY A 96 13.18 36.80 0.13
N ASP A 97 12.60 37.12 1.29
CA ASP A 97 13.15 36.72 2.58
C ASP A 97 13.05 35.18 2.78
N VAL A 98 14.18 34.53 2.55
CA VAL A 98 14.35 33.08 2.67
C VAL A 98 14.09 32.60 4.10
N THR A 99 14.38 33.43 5.11
CA THR A 99 14.26 33.02 6.53
C THR A 99 12.80 32.75 6.91
N ARG A 100 11.86 33.62 6.52
CA ARG A 100 10.41 33.43 6.72
C ARG A 100 9.88 32.20 6.01
N LYS A 101 10.34 31.97 4.78
CA LYS A 101 9.99 30.77 4.00
C LYS A 101 10.45 29.50 4.72
N MET A 102 11.69 29.45 5.16
CA MET A 102 12.25 28.28 5.86
C MET A 102 11.53 28.02 7.18
N LYS A 103 11.27 29.05 7.98
CA LYS A 103 10.54 28.93 9.25
C LYS A 103 9.17 28.24 9.09
N LEU A 104 8.42 28.60 8.04
CA LEU A 104 7.11 27.99 7.75
C LEU A 104 7.23 26.55 7.27
N LEU A 105 8.25 26.25 6.45
CA LEU A 105 8.52 24.90 5.95
C LEU A 105 8.96 23.96 7.07
N GLU A 106 9.82 24.42 7.98
CA GLU A 106 10.26 23.66 9.16
C GLU A 106 9.09 23.35 10.09
N LYS A 107 8.22 24.34 10.36
CA LYS A 107 7.00 24.12 11.14
C LYS A 107 6.09 23.06 10.51
N GLN A 108 5.92 23.11 9.19
CA GLN A 108 5.17 22.08 8.46
C GLN A 108 5.84 20.70 8.57
N LYS A 109 7.17 20.61 8.41
CA LYS A 109 7.94 19.36 8.49
C LYS A 109 7.83 18.72 9.87
N GLN A 110 8.00 19.50 10.94
CA GLN A 110 7.89 19.04 12.32
C GLN A 110 6.47 18.55 12.63
N GLY A 111 5.44 19.30 12.21
CA GLY A 111 4.05 18.90 12.36
C GLY A 111 3.77 17.54 11.70
N LYS A 112 4.22 17.35 10.45
CA LYS A 112 4.07 16.07 9.75
C LYS A 112 4.83 14.92 10.42
N LYS A 113 6.04 15.18 10.94
CA LYS A 113 6.83 14.16 11.67
C LYS A 113 6.09 13.70 12.93
N LYS A 114 5.52 14.63 13.68
CA LYS A 114 4.71 14.34 14.88
C LYS A 114 3.45 13.54 14.53
N MET A 115 2.75 13.94 13.47
CA MET A 115 1.57 13.19 12.97
C MET A 115 1.93 11.77 12.53
N LYS A 116 3.07 11.56 11.88
CA LYS A 116 3.50 10.23 11.45
C LYS A 116 3.78 9.28 12.62
N GLN A 117 4.34 9.79 13.71
CA GLN A 117 4.66 8.98 14.90
C GLN A 117 3.40 8.54 15.67
N LEU A 118 2.42 9.44 15.80
CA LEU A 118 1.19 9.19 16.56
C LEU A 118 0.04 8.66 15.69
N GLY A 119 0.16 8.79 14.36
CA GLY A 119 -0.90 8.50 13.41
C GLY A 119 -1.14 7.01 13.28
N LYS A 120 -2.31 6.56 13.75
CA LYS A 120 -2.88 5.27 13.37
C LYS A 120 -3.58 5.42 12.03
N VAL A 121 -3.28 4.52 11.09
CA VAL A 121 -3.96 4.49 9.79
C VAL A 121 -5.14 3.53 9.92
N SER A 122 -6.36 4.08 10.01
CA SER A 122 -7.58 3.28 9.88
C SER A 122 -7.81 2.99 8.39
N ILE A 123 -7.94 1.72 8.05
CA ILE A 123 -8.30 1.30 6.70
C ILE A 123 -9.83 1.22 6.65
N PRO A 124 -10.50 1.98 5.78
CA PRO A 124 -11.95 1.87 5.61
C PRO A 124 -12.34 0.45 5.20
N GLN A 125 -13.48 -0.03 5.68
CA GLN A 125 -14.00 -1.35 5.33
C GLN A 125 -14.26 -1.47 3.82
N ASP A 126 -14.73 -0.39 3.18
CA ASP A 126 -14.96 -0.34 1.73
C ASP A 126 -13.67 -0.57 0.93
N ALA A 127 -12.55 -0.01 1.41
CA ALA A 127 -11.25 -0.20 0.77
C ALA A 127 -10.79 -1.67 0.84
N PHE A 128 -11.19 -2.39 1.89
CA PHE A 128 -10.92 -3.82 2.02
C PHE A 128 -11.78 -4.64 1.06
N LEU A 129 -13.10 -4.40 1.02
CA LEU A 129 -14.01 -5.10 0.10
C LEU A 129 -13.61 -4.90 -1.36
N ASN A 130 -13.34 -3.66 -1.75
CA ASN A 130 -12.91 -3.33 -3.11
C ASN A 130 -11.61 -4.03 -3.52
N TYR A 131 -10.69 -4.26 -2.58
CA TYR A 131 -9.45 -4.99 -2.86
C TYR A 131 -9.71 -6.45 -3.25
N PHE A 132 -10.68 -7.12 -2.64
CA PHE A 132 -11.03 -8.51 -2.98
C PHE A 132 -11.99 -8.63 -4.17
N SER A 133 -12.86 -7.65 -4.39
CA SER A 133 -13.79 -7.62 -5.53
C SER A 133 -13.15 -7.25 -6.86
N SER A 134 -11.88 -6.82 -6.87
CA SER A 134 -11.16 -6.40 -8.09
C SER A 134 -10.81 -7.57 -9.04
N ASP A 135 -11.09 -8.80 -8.65
CA ASP A 135 -10.83 -10.04 -9.42
C ASP A 135 -12.09 -10.53 -10.19
N GLU A 136 -13.12 -9.69 -10.36
CA GLU A 136 -14.20 -9.87 -11.37
C GLU A 136 -13.95 -9.12 -12.68
#